data_AF-A0A174V8M9-F1
#
_entry.id   AF-A0A174V8M9-F1
#
_cell.length_a   1.000
_cell.length_b   1.000
_cell.length_c   1.000
_cell.angle_alpha   90.00
_cell.angle_beta   90.00
_cell.angle_gamma   90.00
#
_symmetry.space_group_name_H-M   'P 1'
#
loop_
_entity.id
_entity.type
_entity.pdbx_description
1 polymer ?
#
loop_
_entity_poly.entity_id
_entity_poly.type
_entity_poly.pdbx_seq_one_letter_code
_entity_poly.pdbx_strand_id
1 'polypeptide(L)'
;MKWEETLKNELLNSLQLDYEHFYRICRDAYKEGCRYEKSLAVEAYRLRCSHLFGNRCMVVSDTIPRHIKVCDGNCSYLHKYEFELYKLED
;
A
#
# COMPACT_ATOMS: atom_id res chain seq x y z
N MET A 1 11.85 1.95 -9.85
CA MET A 1 12.07 1.53 -8.44
C MET A 1 13.47 0.96 -8.28
N LYS A 2 14.02 0.82 -7.07
CA LYS A 2 15.41 0.33 -6.88
C LYS A 2 15.65 -1.06 -7.49
N TRP A 3 14.67 -1.97 -7.39
CA TRP A 3 14.77 -3.31 -7.96
C TRP A 3 14.86 -3.33 -9.50
N GLU A 4 14.28 -2.33 -10.16
CA GLU A 4 14.24 -2.21 -11.63
C GLU A 4 15.62 -1.87 -12.20
N GLU A 5 16.36 -0.98 -11.52
CA GLU A 5 17.74 -0.65 -11.83
C GLU A 5 18.67 -1.82 -11.52
N THR A 6 18.46 -2.50 -10.38
CA THR A 6 19.18 -3.73 -10.03
C THR A 6 18.97 -4.81 -11.10
N LEU A 7 17.73 -5.09 -11.50
CA LEU A 7 17.41 -6.10 -12.51
C LEU A 7 18.05 -5.77 -13.87
N LYS A 8 18.01 -4.49 -14.30
CA LYS A 8 18.64 -4.04 -15.55
C LYS A 8 20.15 -4.25 -15.52
N ASN A 9 20.80 -3.85 -14.43
CA ASN A 9 22.25 -4.02 -14.27
C ASN A 9 22.65 -5.50 -14.20
N GLU A 10 21.86 -6.34 -13.54
CA GLU A 10 22.10 -7.79 -13.43
C GLU A 10 21.96 -8.50 -14.78
N LEU A 11 20.89 -8.21 -15.53
CA LEU A 11 20.64 -8.77 -16.87
C LEU A 11 21.74 -8.38 -17.87
N LEU A 12 22.21 -7.12 -17.82
CA LEU A 12 23.30 -6.61 -18.67
C LEU A 12 24.65 -7.30 -18.41
N ASN A 13 24.84 -7.88 -17.22
CA ASN A 13 26.12 -8.48 -16.80
C ASN A 13 26.12 -10.02 -16.86
N SER A 14 25.02 -10.67 -17.26
CA SER A 14 24.86 -12.11 -17.02
C SER A 14 25.23 -13.02 -18.20
N LEU A 15 26.37 -13.72 -18.05
CA LEU A 15 26.62 -15.04 -18.65
C LEU A 15 26.24 -16.19 -17.69
N GLN A 16 26.00 -15.90 -16.40
CA GLN A 16 25.67 -16.89 -15.35
C GLN A 16 24.86 -16.25 -14.20
N LEU A 17 23.61 -15.87 -14.44
CA LEU A 17 22.70 -15.52 -13.35
C LEU A 17 22.22 -16.81 -12.66
N ASP A 18 22.56 -16.99 -11.38
CA ASP A 18 22.05 -18.07 -10.53
C ASP A 18 20.52 -17.92 -10.36
N TYR A 19 19.79 -19.02 -10.51
CA TYR A 19 18.34 -19.10 -10.31
C TYR A 19 17.91 -18.57 -8.94
N GLU A 20 18.65 -18.87 -7.88
CA GLU A 20 18.31 -18.43 -6.52
C GLU A 20 18.40 -16.90 -6.39
N HIS A 21 19.36 -16.29 -7.06
CA HIS A 21 19.51 -14.84 -7.09
C HIS A 21 18.37 -14.17 -7.86
N PHE A 22 18.00 -14.71 -9.02
CA PHE A 22 16.85 -14.23 -9.78
C PHE A 22 15.54 -14.37 -9.00
N TYR A 23 15.33 -15.52 -8.34
CA TYR A 23 14.18 -15.76 -7.47
C TYR A 23 14.08 -14.71 -6.35
N ARG A 24 15.20 -14.37 -5.70
CA ARG A 24 15.23 -13.32 -4.67
C ARG A 24 14.83 -11.96 -5.21
N ILE A 25 15.38 -11.54 -6.35
CA ILE A 25 15.03 -10.25 -6.98
C ILE A 25 13.53 -10.21 -7.31
N CYS A 26 13.00 -11.26 -7.93
CA CYS A 26 11.57 -11.36 -8.23
C CYS A 26 10.70 -11.32 -6.97
N ARG A 27 11.10 -12.04 -5.92
CA ARG A 27 10.40 -12.05 -4.63
C ARG A 27 10.40 -10.68 -3.96
N ASP A 28 11.52 -9.98 -3.99
CA ASP A 28 11.64 -8.64 -3.41
C ASP A 28 10.82 -7.62 -4.19
N ALA A 29 10.83 -7.68 -5.53
CA ALA A 29 9.98 -6.85 -6.38
C ALA A 29 8.48 -7.12 -6.12
N TYR A 30 8.08 -8.39 -5.99
CA TYR A 30 6.71 -8.77 -5.64
C TYR A 30 6.30 -8.19 -4.28
N LYS A 31 7.15 -8.30 -3.25
CA LYS A 31 6.87 -7.74 -1.92
C LYS A 31 6.76 -6.22 -1.95
N GLU A 32 7.63 -5.54 -2.69
CA GLU A 32 7.56 -4.07 -2.84
C GLU A 32 6.27 -3.64 -3.54
N GLY A 33 5.91 -4.31 -4.64
CA GLY A 33 4.66 -4.09 -5.36
C GLY A 33 3.43 -4.33 -4.48
N CYS A 34 3.40 -5.43 -3.74
CA CYS A 34 2.29 -5.76 -2.83
C CYS A 34 2.12 -4.70 -1.74
N ARG A 35 3.22 -4.24 -1.12
CA ARG A 35 3.17 -3.14 -0.13
C ARG A 35 2.62 -1.85 -0.74
N TYR A 36 3.04 -1.51 -1.95
CA TYR A 36 2.56 -0.32 -2.65
C TYR A 36 1.07 -0.42 -2.96
N GLU A 37 0.61 -1.53 -3.53
CA GLU A 37 -0.81 -1.78 -3.82
C GLU A 37 -1.67 -1.75 -2.55
N LYS A 38 -1.19 -2.34 -1.45
CA LYS A 38 -1.86 -2.25 -0.15
C LYS A 38 -1.99 -0.82 0.34
N SER A 39 -0.93 -0.03 0.27
CA SER A 39 -0.98 1.39 0.64
C SER A 39 -2.02 2.15 -0.19
N LEU A 40 -2.09 1.88 -1.50
CA LEU A 40 -3.10 2.47 -2.38
C LEU A 40 -4.52 2.02 -2.02
N ALA A 41 -4.72 0.74 -1.70
CA ALA A 41 -6.01 0.19 -1.31
C ALA A 41 -6.51 0.80 0.00
N VAL A 42 -5.62 0.96 0.99
CA VAL A 42 -5.90 1.63 2.27
C VAL A 42 -6.27 3.09 2.04
N GLU A 43 -5.51 3.80 1.21
CA GLU A 43 -5.77 5.21 0.90
C GLU A 43 -7.11 5.40 0.17
N ALA A 44 -7.42 4.53 -0.81
CA ALA A 44 -8.71 4.53 -1.49
C ALA A 44 -9.87 4.28 -0.52
N TYR A 45 -9.69 3.37 0.44
CA TYR A 45 -10.67 3.11 1.49
C TYR A 45 -10.84 4.30 2.44
N ARG A 46 -9.74 4.94 2.85
CA ARG A 46 -9.72 6.16 3.67
C ARG A 46 -10.52 7.30 3.00
N LEU A 47 -10.28 7.54 1.72
CA LEU A 47 -10.99 8.56 0.93
C LEU A 47 -12.49 8.27 0.83
N ARG A 48 -12.86 6.98 0.86
CA ARG A 48 -14.25 6.50 0.83
C ARG A 48 -14.94 6.47 2.20
N CYS A 49 -14.22 6.68 3.30
CA CYS A 49 -14.77 6.52 4.66
C CYS A 49 -16.03 7.35 4.91
N SER A 50 -16.14 8.56 4.33
CA SER A 50 -17.31 9.43 4.52
C SER A 50 -18.57 8.84 3.91
N HIS A 51 -18.43 8.14 2.79
CA HIS A 51 -19.50 7.42 2.13
C HIS A 51 -19.82 6.10 2.81
N LEU A 52 -18.80 5.36 3.24
CA LEU A 52 -18.96 4.03 3.85
C LEU A 52 -19.47 4.07 5.29
N PHE A 53 -19.03 5.06 6.08
CA PHE A 53 -19.23 5.10 7.54
C PHE A 53 -19.81 6.43 8.04
N GLY A 54 -20.18 7.34 7.13
CA GLY A 54 -20.66 8.66 7.50
C GLY A 54 -19.61 9.45 8.27
N ASN A 55 -20.03 10.13 9.34
CA ASN A 55 -19.14 10.98 10.13
C ASN A 55 -18.30 10.20 11.17
N ARG A 56 -18.42 8.88 11.26
CA ARG A 56 -17.77 8.07 12.32
C ARG A 56 -16.24 8.09 12.28
N CYS A 57 -15.67 8.29 11.09
CA CYS A 57 -14.22 8.34 10.86
C CYS A 57 -13.75 9.74 10.44
N MET A 58 -14.60 10.77 10.49
CA MET A 58 -14.25 12.10 10.00
C MET A 58 -13.69 12.95 11.12
N VAL A 59 -12.65 13.73 10.82
CA VAL A 59 -12.22 14.78 11.74
C VAL A 59 -13.25 15.91 11.70
N VAL A 60 -13.79 16.25 12.87
CA VAL A 60 -14.50 17.51 13.05
C VAL A 60 -13.46 18.52 13.50
N SER A 61 -13.07 19.42 12.61
CA SER A 61 -12.16 20.53 12.92
C SER A 61 -12.86 21.85 12.68
N ASP A 62 -12.66 22.82 13.58
CA ASP A 62 -13.12 24.20 13.38
C ASP A 62 -12.35 24.92 12.26
N THR A 63 -11.20 24.39 11.85
CA THR A 63 -10.39 24.91 10.73
C THR A 63 -10.73 24.28 9.39
N ILE A 64 -11.39 23.13 9.37
CA ILE A 64 -11.79 22.44 8.13
C ILE A 64 -13.24 22.83 7.84
N PRO A 65 -13.53 23.40 6.66
CA PRO A 65 -14.90 23.71 6.30
C PRO A 65 -15.82 22.49 6.48
N ARG A 66 -16.97 22.67 7.14
CA ARG A 66 -17.88 21.55 7.51
C ARG A 66 -18.37 20.70 6.33
N HIS A 67 -18.23 21.20 5.10
CA HIS A 67 -18.56 20.46 3.87
C HIS A 67 -17.45 19.49 3.42
N ILE A 68 -16.22 19.66 3.92
CA ILE A 68 -15.08 18.79 3.66
C ILE A 68 -15.04 17.71 4.74
N LYS A 69 -15.36 16.48 4.35
CA LYS A 69 -15.35 15.29 5.22
C LYS A 69 -14.17 14.42 4.84
N VAL A 70 -13.05 14.59 5.52
CA VAL A 70 -11.84 13.80 5.31
C VAL A 70 -11.59 12.93 6.55
N CYS A 71 -11.34 11.65 6.32
CA CYS A 71 -10.87 10.72 7.34
C CYS A 71 -9.39 11.01 7.63
N ASP A 72 -9.01 11.20 8.89
CA ASP A 72 -7.58 11.37 9.27
C ASP A 72 -6.76 10.10 9.14
N GLY A 73 -7.41 8.97 8.86
CA GLY A 73 -6.76 7.68 8.82
C GLY A 73 -6.56 7.05 10.19
N ASN A 74 -7.14 7.60 11.26
CA ASN A 74 -7.03 7.06 12.61
C ASN A 74 -8.37 6.54 13.14
N CYS A 75 -9.11 5.80 12.31
CA CYS A 75 -10.37 5.19 12.73
C CYS A 75 -10.32 3.66 12.74
N SER A 76 -11.08 3.05 13.65
CA SER A 76 -11.11 1.59 13.85
C SER A 76 -11.51 0.79 12.60
N TYR A 77 -12.30 1.39 11.70
CA TYR A 77 -12.70 0.77 10.45
C TYR A 77 -11.54 0.67 9.45
N LEU A 78 -10.67 1.68 9.40
CA LEU A 78 -9.47 1.65 8.56
C LEU A 78 -8.47 0.63 9.12
N HIS A 79 -8.23 0.64 10.44
CA HIS A 79 -7.37 -0.35 11.10
C HIS A 79 -7.85 -1.79 10.88
N LYS A 80 -9.17 -2.02 10.90
CA LYS A 80 -9.73 -3.34 10.59
C LYS A 80 -9.50 -3.71 9.12
N TYR A 81 -9.67 -2.76 8.19
CA TYR A 81 -9.43 -3.00 6.78
C TYR A 81 -7.96 -3.30 6.49
N GLU A 82 -7.04 -2.53 7.06
CA GLU A 82 -5.59 -2.81 7.02
C GLU A 82 -5.29 -4.22 7.53
N PHE A 83 -5.85 -4.60 8.67
CA PHE A 83 -5.69 -5.94 9.25
C PHE A 83 -6.19 -7.05 8.32
N GLU A 84 -7.36 -6.90 7.68
CA GLU A 84 -7.84 -7.88 6.70
C GLU A 84 -6.95 -7.96 5.46
N LEU A 85 -6.38 -6.83 5.00
CA LEU A 85 -5.41 -6.84 3.89
C LEU A 85 -4.12 -7.58 4.24
N TYR A 86 -3.66 -7.53 5.49
CA TYR A 86 -2.47 -8.27 5.93
C TYR A 86 -2.67 -9.79 5.90
N LYS A 87 -3.87 -10.29 6.19
CA LYS A 87 -4.15 -11.74 6.13
C LYS A 87 -4.09 -12.34 4.72
N LEU A 88 -4.14 -11.51 3.68
CA LEU A 88 -4.06 -11.97 2.29
C LEU A 88 -2.62 -12.23 1.83
N GLU A 89 -1.62 -11.96 2.67
CA GLU A 89 -0.21 -12.24 2.40
C GLU A 89 0.25 -13.65 2.85
N ASP A 90 -0.65 -14.42 3.49
CA ASP A 90 -0.41 -15.79 3.96
C ASP A 90 -1.15 -16.84 3.10
#